data_AF-A0ABD5RKY4-F1
#
_entry.id   AF-A0ABD5RKY4-F1
#
_cell.length_a   1.000
_cell.length_b   1.000
_cell.length_c   1.000
_cell.angle_alpha   90.00
_cell.angle_beta   90.00
_cell.angle_gamma   90.00
#
_symmetry.space_group_name_H-M   'P 1'
#
loop_
_entity.id
_entity.type
_entity.pdbx_description
1 polymer ?
#
loop_
_entity_poly.entity_id
_entity_poly.type
_entity_poly.pdbx_seq_one_letter_code
_entity_poly.pdbx_strand_id
1 'polypeptide(L)'
;MSRVSSSGDPRAPSRPNDGTGESSVRVDADETTVGHRPDRWLGWALVALALGVATNSLLGPLVTGAIAYPFPETLVNQTVGLEAVSLAVVAPWSLVAAWFVLRDHRAGPVLALPPAAYTAYMFVQYVVGPEYLTYSWVVAFHLGLFVLSGAVLVRAWSSVRSASLPTPSETRRRRASVGLVLLTAFVGLQYLPAAGGVLTGGPVSDEVAAAPTMYWSIALLDLGVVVPVTVATAIGLLRGASWAERALYGVAGWYLLVPVSVAAMGLTMLANGDPNASVGQVVVLSVAALLFTAFAAWVYRPLFARARDRQGTTERTTG
;
A
#
# COMPACT_ATOMS: atom_id res chain seq x y z
N MET A 1 2.27 -69.42 -32.63
CA MET A 1 1.44 -70.53 -33.16
C MET A 1 1.03 -71.41 -32.00
N SER A 2 -0.28 -71.66 -31.91
CA SER A 2 -1.03 -72.18 -30.75
C SER A 2 -1.00 -73.70 -30.57
N ARG A 3 -1.28 -74.15 -29.32
CA ARG A 3 -2.13 -75.29 -28.87
C ARG A 3 -1.67 -75.68 -27.45
N VAL A 4 -2.39 -75.37 -26.37
CA VAL A 4 -3.61 -75.99 -25.81
C VAL A 4 -3.47 -77.50 -25.56
N SER A 5 -3.45 -77.89 -24.29
CA SER A 5 -3.96 -79.18 -23.79
C SER A 5 -4.54 -78.99 -22.38
N SER A 6 -5.60 -79.74 -22.09
CA SER A 6 -6.56 -79.57 -20.99
C SER A 6 -6.50 -80.70 -19.96
N SER A 7 -7.38 -80.61 -18.95
CA SER A 7 -7.82 -81.62 -17.96
C SER A 7 -7.13 -81.52 -16.58
N GLY A 8 -7.84 -81.54 -15.44
CA GLY A 8 -9.29 -81.60 -15.21
C GLY A 8 -9.65 -81.52 -13.72
N ASP A 9 -10.90 -81.10 -13.46
CA ASP A 9 -11.91 -81.69 -12.54
C ASP A 9 -11.69 -81.72 -11.00
N PRO A 10 -12.71 -82.03 -10.14
CA PRO A 10 -13.50 -81.00 -9.45
C PRO A 10 -13.74 -81.32 -7.95
N ARG A 11 -13.87 -80.32 -7.06
CA ARG A 11 -14.59 -80.48 -5.76
C ARG A 11 -15.22 -79.16 -5.32
N ALA A 12 -16.54 -79.16 -5.18
CA ALA A 12 -17.34 -78.20 -4.41
C ALA A 12 -17.52 -78.76 -2.96
N PRO A 13 -18.36 -78.19 -2.06
CA PRO A 13 -18.80 -76.80 -1.81
C PRO A 13 -18.74 -76.41 -0.30
N SER A 14 -18.73 -75.12 0.07
CA SER A 14 -19.31 -74.56 1.32
C SER A 14 -18.90 -73.09 1.50
N ARG A 15 -19.77 -72.12 1.22
CA ARG A 15 -20.73 -71.42 2.12
C ARG A 15 -20.21 -70.04 2.58
N PRO A 16 -21.13 -69.13 2.93
CA PRO A 16 -20.98 -67.69 2.73
C PRO A 16 -20.30 -67.02 3.93
N ASN A 17 -19.59 -65.92 3.68
CA ASN A 17 -19.15 -65.03 4.74
C ASN A 17 -19.81 -63.66 4.54
N ASP A 18 -20.99 -63.53 5.13
CA ASP A 18 -21.56 -62.23 5.50
C ASP A 18 -20.71 -61.67 6.64
N GLY A 19 -19.80 -60.78 6.28
CA GLY A 19 -18.96 -60.02 7.20
C GLY A 19 -19.21 -58.54 7.01
N THR A 20 -20.37 -58.09 7.47
CA THR A 20 -20.71 -56.69 7.70
C THR A 20 -19.66 -56.06 8.61
N GLY A 21 -18.88 -55.15 8.04
CA GLY A 21 -17.81 -54.44 8.74
C GLY A 21 -17.42 -53.17 8.00
N GLU A 22 -18.40 -52.45 7.44
CA GLU A 22 -18.22 -51.04 7.10
C GLU A 22 -18.01 -50.28 8.42
N SER A 23 -16.76 -50.23 8.86
CA SER A 23 -16.30 -49.21 9.79
C SER A 23 -16.42 -47.87 9.09
N SER A 24 -17.64 -47.32 9.10
CA SER A 24 -17.89 -45.91 8.85
C SER A 24 -17.15 -45.14 9.94
N VAL A 25 -15.88 -44.83 9.66
CA VAL A 25 -15.19 -43.75 10.34
C VAL A 25 -15.96 -42.50 9.92
N ARG A 26 -16.99 -42.17 10.70
CA ARG A 26 -17.46 -40.80 10.82
C ARG A 26 -16.25 -40.01 11.29
N VAL A 27 -15.51 -39.48 10.32
CA VAL A 27 -14.75 -38.27 10.54
C VAL A 27 -15.81 -37.23 10.82
N ASP A 28 -16.10 -37.03 12.10
CA ASP A 28 -16.89 -35.90 12.56
C ASP A 28 -16.18 -34.68 12.00
N ALA A 29 -16.78 -34.13 10.95
CA ALA A 29 -16.49 -32.81 10.44
C ALA A 29 -16.98 -31.81 11.49
N ASP A 30 -16.34 -31.80 12.65
CA ASP A 30 -16.22 -30.61 13.47
C ASP A 30 -15.17 -29.73 12.78
N GLU A 31 -15.51 -29.32 11.56
CA GLU A 31 -14.92 -28.16 10.92
C GLU A 31 -15.38 -26.99 11.78
N THR A 32 -14.65 -26.81 12.88
CA THR A 32 -14.78 -25.68 13.78
C THR A 32 -14.76 -24.45 12.89
N THR A 33 -15.94 -23.91 12.63
CA THR A 33 -16.13 -22.60 12.04
C THR A 33 -15.66 -21.64 13.11
N VAL A 34 -14.33 -21.48 13.21
CA VAL A 34 -13.70 -20.45 14.02
C VAL A 34 -14.20 -19.15 13.41
N GLY A 35 -15.28 -18.63 13.98
CA GLY A 35 -15.90 -17.39 13.58
C GLY A 35 -14.83 -16.32 13.58
N HIS A 36 -14.41 -15.91 12.40
CA HIS A 36 -13.35 -14.93 12.24
C HIS A 36 -13.86 -13.62 12.82
N ARG A 37 -13.32 -13.21 13.96
CA ARG A 37 -13.69 -11.93 14.57
C ARG A 37 -13.01 -10.80 13.80
N PRO A 38 -13.72 -9.70 13.51
CA PRO A 38 -13.12 -8.54 12.86
C PRO A 38 -11.91 -8.05 13.65
N ASP A 39 -10.88 -7.60 12.93
CA ASP A 39 -9.62 -7.08 13.48
C ASP A 39 -9.83 -5.69 14.11
N ARG A 40 -10.54 -5.66 15.25
CA ARG A 40 -10.98 -4.42 15.90
C ARG A 40 -9.81 -3.52 16.28
N TRP A 41 -8.67 -4.09 16.63
CA TRP A 41 -7.46 -3.32 16.92
C TRP A 41 -7.03 -2.50 15.69
N LEU A 42 -6.95 -3.13 14.51
CA LEU A 42 -6.55 -2.45 13.28
C LEU A 42 -7.55 -1.35 12.92
N GLY A 43 -8.85 -1.62 13.06
CA GLY A 43 -9.91 -0.64 12.84
C GLY A 43 -9.75 0.60 13.73
N TRP A 44 -9.60 0.42 15.04
CA TRP A 44 -9.44 1.54 15.97
C TRP A 44 -8.10 2.25 15.82
N ALA A 45 -7.02 1.53 15.52
CA ALA A 45 -5.71 2.12 15.25
C ALA A 45 -5.73 3.01 14.00
N LEU A 46 -6.49 2.66 12.97
CA LEU A 46 -6.72 3.51 11.79
C LEU A 46 -7.54 4.77 12.11
N VAL A 47 -8.53 4.67 13.01
CA VAL A 47 -9.26 5.86 13.51
C VAL A 47 -8.31 6.78 14.27
N ALA A 48 -7.50 6.23 15.17
CA ALA A 48 -6.50 7.00 15.90
C ALA A 48 -5.48 7.65 14.96
N LEU A 49 -5.04 6.93 13.93
CA LEU A 49 -4.14 7.44 12.89
C LEU A 49 -4.79 8.61 12.13
N ALA A 50 -6.05 8.47 11.72
CA ALA A 50 -6.79 9.52 11.02
C ALA A 50 -6.91 10.79 11.87
N LEU A 51 -7.29 10.64 13.14
CA LEU A 51 -7.39 11.75 14.09
C LEU A 51 -6.03 12.39 14.35
N GLY A 52 -4.98 11.60 14.47
CA GLY A 52 -3.61 12.07 14.65
C GLY A 52 -3.12 12.91 13.47
N VAL A 53 -3.28 12.40 12.25
CA VAL A 53 -2.92 13.12 11.02
C VAL A 53 -3.75 14.40 10.86
N ALA A 54 -5.06 14.34 11.10
CA ALA A 54 -5.93 15.52 11.04
C ALA A 54 -5.53 16.56 12.10
N THR A 55 -5.24 16.13 13.33
CA THR A 55 -4.78 17.00 14.41
C THR A 55 -3.46 17.67 14.04
N ASN A 56 -2.52 16.93 13.45
CA ASN A 56 -1.27 17.53 12.96
C ASN A 56 -1.54 18.62 11.93
N SER A 57 -2.33 18.34 10.89
CA SER A 57 -2.65 19.33 9.86
C SER A 57 -3.39 20.56 10.40
N LEU A 58 -4.28 20.40 11.39
CA LEU A 58 -5.00 21.52 12.00
C LEU A 58 -4.09 22.36 12.92
N LEU A 59 -3.18 21.70 13.64
CA LEU A 59 -2.23 22.38 14.51
C LEU A 59 -1.04 22.98 13.74
N GLY A 60 -0.73 22.45 12.56
CA GLY A 60 0.34 22.93 11.68
C GLY A 60 0.02 24.24 10.97
N PRO A 61 0.90 24.68 10.04
CA PRO A 61 0.81 25.95 9.34
C PRO A 61 -0.42 26.06 8.43
N LEU A 62 -1.11 24.96 8.12
CA LEU A 62 -2.33 25.02 7.30
C LEU A 62 -3.47 25.83 7.94
N VAL A 63 -3.66 25.74 9.26
CA VAL A 63 -4.82 26.36 9.94
C VAL A 63 -4.43 27.24 11.12
N THR A 64 -3.78 26.68 12.15
CA THR A 64 -3.55 27.43 13.40
C THR A 64 -2.12 27.90 13.59
N GLY A 65 -1.13 27.21 12.99
CA GLY A 65 0.29 27.48 13.21
C GLY A 65 0.77 27.21 14.64
N ALA A 66 0.00 26.46 15.45
CA ALA A 66 0.36 26.10 16.81
C ALA A 66 1.60 25.19 16.87
N ILE A 67 1.80 24.36 15.84
CA ILE A 67 3.05 23.64 15.57
C ILE A 67 3.86 24.50 14.60
N ALA A 68 4.89 25.16 15.13
CA ALA A 68 5.87 25.89 14.34
C ALA A 68 7.03 24.96 13.99
N TYR A 69 7.19 24.67 12.70
CA TYR A 69 8.36 23.96 12.20
C TYR A 69 9.49 24.98 11.97
N PRO A 70 10.70 24.75 12.47
CA PRO A 70 11.90 25.55 12.17
C PRO A 70 12.39 25.34 10.73
N PHE A 71 11.49 25.56 9.77
CA PHE A 71 11.75 25.43 8.34
C PHE A 71 11.99 26.79 7.69
N PRO A 72 12.78 26.85 6.60
CA PRO A 72 12.74 28.00 5.70
C PRO A 72 11.32 28.17 5.12
N GLU A 73 10.97 29.40 4.76
CA GLU A 73 9.62 29.77 4.28
C GLU A 73 9.14 28.88 3.12
N THR A 74 10.06 28.50 2.21
CA THR A 74 9.72 27.63 1.08
C THR A 74 9.21 26.25 1.53
N LEU A 75 9.83 25.67 2.57
CA LEU A 75 9.37 24.41 3.13
C LEU A 75 8.09 24.58 3.95
N VAL A 76 7.83 25.76 4.52
CA VAL A 76 6.53 26.06 5.13
C VAL A 76 5.43 26.05 4.07
N ASN A 77 5.64 26.68 2.91
CA ASN A 77 4.69 26.65 1.80
C ASN A 77 4.41 25.22 1.30
N GLN A 78 5.46 24.41 1.16
CA GLN A 78 5.31 22.99 0.84
C GLN A 78 4.50 22.26 1.92
N THR A 79 4.84 22.47 3.19
CA THR A 79 4.15 21.86 4.34
C THR A 79 2.66 22.18 4.35
N VAL A 80 2.25 23.41 4.00
CA VAL A 80 0.83 23.77 3.89
C VAL A 80 0.11 22.93 2.83
N GLY A 81 0.67 22.81 1.62
CA GLY A 81 0.08 22.00 0.55
C GLY A 81 -0.01 20.51 0.91
N LEU A 82 1.03 19.98 1.56
CA LEU A 82 1.09 18.63 2.10
C LEU A 82 0.04 18.37 3.20
N GLU A 83 -0.10 19.30 4.15
CA GLU A 83 -1.07 19.19 5.24
C GLU A 83 -2.50 19.25 4.71
N ALA A 84 -2.76 20.02 3.65
CA ALA A 84 -4.05 20.07 2.98
C ALA A 84 -4.45 18.69 2.42
N VAL A 85 -3.53 18.00 1.73
CA VAL A 85 -3.77 16.64 1.24
C VAL A 85 -3.90 15.64 2.39
N SER A 86 -3.08 15.79 3.43
CA SER A 86 -3.15 14.92 4.61
C SER A 86 -4.51 15.01 5.31
N LEU A 87 -5.07 16.22 5.44
CA LEU A 87 -6.38 16.46 6.03
C LEU A 87 -7.54 16.04 5.11
N ALA A 88 -7.47 16.39 3.82
CA ALA A 88 -8.58 16.20 2.88
C ALA A 88 -8.63 14.80 2.25
N VAL A 89 -7.51 14.07 2.24
CA VAL A 89 -7.41 12.76 1.57
C VAL A 89 -6.95 11.66 2.52
N VAL A 90 -5.81 11.84 3.19
CA VAL A 90 -5.17 10.75 3.97
C VAL A 90 -5.99 10.39 5.21
N ALA A 91 -6.44 11.38 5.98
CA ALA A 91 -7.28 11.15 7.15
C ALA A 91 -8.64 10.52 6.77
N PRO A 92 -9.41 11.04 5.78
CA PRO A 92 -10.62 10.38 5.29
C PRO A 92 -10.39 8.96 4.77
N TRP A 93 -9.31 8.73 4.01
CA TRP A 93 -8.94 7.38 3.56
C TRP A 93 -8.74 6.44 4.74
N SER A 94 -8.01 6.87 5.76
CA SER A 94 -7.78 6.09 6.98
C SER A 94 -9.09 5.71 7.67
N LEU A 95 -10.06 6.62 7.75
CA LEU A 95 -11.40 6.33 8.29
C LEU A 95 -12.20 5.35 7.41
N VAL A 96 -12.11 5.48 6.08
CA VAL A 96 -12.73 4.53 5.16
C VAL A 96 -12.13 3.14 5.33
N ALA A 97 -10.80 3.04 5.42
CA ALA A 97 -10.11 1.78 5.69
C ALA A 97 -10.55 1.19 7.05
N ALA A 98 -10.62 2.00 8.11
CA ALA A 98 -11.11 1.60 9.42
C ALA A 98 -12.52 1.03 9.34
N TRP A 99 -13.43 1.71 8.63
CA TRP A 99 -14.80 1.25 8.43
C TRP A 99 -14.84 -0.12 7.75
N PHE A 100 -14.09 -0.32 6.67
CA PHE A 100 -14.02 -1.63 6.00
C PHE A 100 -13.42 -2.73 6.89
N VAL A 101 -12.40 -2.43 7.71
CA VAL A 101 -11.81 -3.38 8.66
C VAL A 101 -12.82 -3.77 9.74
N LEU A 102 -13.53 -2.80 10.32
CA LEU A 102 -14.54 -3.05 11.35
C LEU A 102 -15.76 -3.83 10.83
N ARG A 103 -16.00 -3.79 9.51
CA ARG A 103 -17.02 -4.57 8.80
C ARG A 103 -16.52 -5.95 8.32
N ASP A 104 -15.30 -6.35 8.68
CA ASP A 104 -14.63 -7.58 8.21
C ASP A 104 -14.59 -7.70 6.67
N HIS A 105 -14.52 -6.58 5.97
CA HIS A 105 -14.47 -6.59 4.52
C HIS A 105 -13.04 -6.81 4.04
N ARG A 106 -12.85 -7.70 3.05
CA ARG A 106 -11.54 -8.07 2.50
C ARG A 106 -10.67 -6.88 2.04
N ALA A 107 -11.30 -5.79 1.62
CA ALA A 107 -10.60 -4.58 1.19
C ALA A 107 -10.02 -3.76 2.35
N GLY A 108 -10.51 -3.94 3.58
CA GLY A 108 -10.12 -3.14 4.74
C GLY A 108 -8.60 -3.15 5.00
N PRO A 109 -7.98 -4.31 5.24
CA PRO A 109 -6.54 -4.39 5.45
C PRO A 109 -5.72 -3.89 4.26
N VAL A 110 -6.22 -4.05 3.03
CA VAL A 110 -5.56 -3.54 1.81
C VAL A 110 -5.59 -2.02 1.76
N LEU A 111 -6.75 -1.41 2.03
CA LEU A 111 -6.94 0.04 2.09
C LEU A 111 -6.19 0.69 3.25
N ALA A 112 -5.83 -0.07 4.28
CA ALA A 112 -5.04 0.42 5.40
C ALA A 112 -3.55 0.63 5.06
N LEU A 113 -3.01 -0.10 4.08
CA LEU A 113 -1.59 -0.03 3.73
C LEU A 113 -1.16 1.37 3.26
N PRO A 114 -1.84 2.04 2.31
CA PRO A 114 -1.38 3.32 1.79
C PRO A 114 -1.29 4.45 2.82
N PRO A 115 -2.35 4.79 3.57
CA PRO A 115 -2.26 5.90 4.52
C PRO A 115 -1.28 5.60 5.66
N ALA A 116 -1.13 4.35 6.07
CA ALA A 116 -0.13 3.96 7.07
C ALA A 116 1.30 4.11 6.54
N ALA A 117 1.59 3.64 5.32
CA ALA A 117 2.90 3.79 4.70
C ALA A 117 3.25 5.26 4.41
N TYR A 118 2.27 6.03 3.92
CA TYR A 118 2.42 7.47 3.72
C TYR A 118 2.73 8.18 5.04
N THR A 119 1.98 7.88 6.11
CA THR A 119 2.19 8.52 7.41
C THR A 119 3.57 8.15 7.97
N ALA A 120 3.97 6.88 7.91
CA ALA A 120 5.30 6.46 8.35
C ALA A 120 6.41 7.21 7.59
N TYR A 121 6.26 7.33 6.27
CA TYR A 121 7.18 8.07 5.41
C TYR A 121 7.26 9.56 5.78
N MET A 122 6.12 10.23 5.98
CA MET A 122 6.08 11.67 6.28
C MET A 122 6.63 11.99 7.67
N PHE A 123 6.29 11.19 8.69
CA PHE A 123 6.67 11.53 10.07
C PHE A 123 8.13 11.21 10.39
N VAL A 124 8.84 10.41 9.59
CA VAL A 124 10.31 10.39 9.64
C VAL A 124 10.87 11.78 9.31
N GLN A 125 10.33 12.40 8.27
CA GLN A 125 10.78 13.71 7.81
C GLN A 125 10.39 14.82 8.79
N TYR A 126 9.22 14.76 9.42
CA TYR A 126 8.85 15.74 10.44
C TYR A 126 9.63 15.62 11.75
N VAL A 127 10.16 14.44 12.07
CA VAL A 127 11.04 14.27 13.22
C VAL A 127 12.46 14.74 12.92
N VAL A 128 12.99 14.36 11.76
CA VAL A 128 14.42 14.56 11.42
C VAL A 128 14.65 15.88 10.69
N GLY A 129 13.79 16.22 9.74
CA GLY A 129 13.93 17.35 8.82
C GLY A 129 14.02 18.73 9.47
N PRO A 130 13.17 19.07 10.47
CA PRO A 130 13.22 20.41 11.09
C PRO A 130 14.46 20.66 11.97
N GLU A 131 15.29 19.67 12.28
CA GLU A 131 16.50 19.89 13.09
C GLU A 131 16.24 20.57 14.45
N TYR A 132 15.21 20.13 15.18
CA TYR A 132 14.84 20.70 16.48
C TYR A 132 16.04 20.76 17.45
N LEU A 133 16.41 21.97 17.88
CA LEU A 133 17.51 22.20 18.83
C LEU A 133 17.08 22.12 20.30
N THR A 134 15.79 22.01 20.56
CA THR A 134 15.23 21.90 21.92
C THR A 134 14.17 20.80 21.98
N TYR A 135 14.04 20.17 23.15
CA TYR A 135 12.99 19.15 23.35
C TYR A 135 11.61 19.78 23.21
N SER A 136 10.81 19.21 22.33
CA SER A 136 9.44 19.65 22.07
C SER A 136 8.48 18.47 22.12
N TRP A 137 7.30 18.69 22.70
CA TRP A 137 6.21 17.71 22.68
C TRP A 137 5.80 17.34 21.26
N VAL A 138 6.02 18.24 20.29
CA VAL A 138 5.76 18.03 18.87
C VAL A 138 6.57 16.84 18.34
N VAL A 139 7.84 16.73 18.71
CA VAL A 139 8.71 15.62 18.31
C VAL A 139 8.18 14.29 18.86
N ALA A 140 7.75 14.28 20.13
CA ALA A 140 7.16 13.09 20.74
C ALA A 140 5.82 12.70 20.08
N PHE A 141 5.00 13.68 19.72
CA PHE A 141 3.75 13.48 18.99
C PHE A 141 3.99 12.90 17.60
N HIS A 142 4.94 13.47 16.84
CA HIS A 142 5.34 12.98 15.51
C HIS A 142 5.93 11.57 15.56
N LEU A 143 6.79 11.30 16.53
CA LEU A 143 7.32 9.95 16.78
C LEU A 143 6.18 8.97 17.12
N GLY A 144 5.20 9.39 17.92
CA GLY A 144 4.01 8.61 18.21
C GLY A 144 3.22 8.24 16.96
N LEU A 145 3.04 9.19 16.03
CA LEU A 145 2.39 8.93 14.74
C LEU A 145 3.22 8.02 13.83
N PHE A 146 4.54 8.17 13.82
CA PHE A 146 5.44 7.25 13.13
C PHE A 146 5.30 5.81 13.67
N VAL A 147 5.36 5.63 14.99
CA VAL A 147 5.24 4.30 15.62
C VAL A 147 3.86 3.70 15.38
N LEU A 148 2.79 4.48 15.54
CA LEU A 148 1.42 4.04 15.28
C LEU A 148 1.25 3.60 13.82
N SER A 149 1.70 4.43 12.87
CA SER A 149 1.59 4.13 11.44
C SER A 149 2.41 2.89 11.04
N GLY A 150 3.61 2.71 11.60
CA GLY A 150 4.40 1.49 11.42
C GLY A 150 3.69 0.25 11.96
N ALA A 151 3.11 0.33 13.16
CA ALA A 151 2.34 -0.77 13.75
C ALA A 151 1.09 -1.11 12.92
N VAL A 152 0.35 -0.09 12.46
CA VAL A 152 -0.79 -0.25 11.55
C VAL A 152 -0.34 -0.89 10.24
N LEU A 153 0.78 -0.47 9.66
CA LEU A 153 1.30 -1.00 8.40
C LEU A 153 1.65 -2.49 8.52
N VAL A 154 2.42 -2.86 9.56
CA VAL A 154 2.79 -4.26 9.83
C VAL A 154 1.55 -5.12 10.08
N ARG A 155 0.62 -4.63 10.89
CA ARG A 155 -0.63 -5.36 11.15
C ARG A 155 -1.47 -5.52 9.90
N ALA A 156 -1.70 -4.43 9.17
CA ALA A 156 -2.45 -4.45 7.91
C ALA A 156 -1.85 -5.46 6.94
N TRP A 157 -0.53 -5.44 6.76
CA TRP A 157 0.20 -6.41 5.93
C TRP A 157 -0.04 -7.86 6.36
N SER A 158 0.04 -8.14 7.67
CA SER A 158 -0.24 -9.46 8.23
C SER A 158 -1.70 -9.90 8.06
N SER A 159 -2.64 -8.95 8.05
CA SER A 159 -4.09 -9.19 7.96
C SER A 159 -4.57 -9.33 6.50
N VAL A 160 -3.78 -8.93 5.51
CA VAL A 160 -4.10 -9.16 4.08
C VAL A 160 -3.97 -10.65 3.76
N ARG A 161 -5.08 -11.29 3.41
CA ARG A 161 -5.12 -12.69 2.96
C ARG A 161 -4.94 -12.75 1.44
N SER A 162 -3.77 -13.16 0.91
CA SER A 162 -3.54 -13.27 -0.55
C SER A 162 -4.63 -14.05 -1.26
N ALA A 163 -5.07 -15.18 -0.68
CA ALA A 163 -6.08 -16.05 -1.27
C ALA A 163 -7.45 -15.36 -1.44
N SER A 164 -7.71 -14.26 -0.72
CA SER A 164 -8.95 -13.47 -0.83
C SER A 164 -8.87 -12.33 -1.85
N LEU A 165 -7.66 -12.03 -2.35
CA LEU A 165 -7.45 -11.00 -3.35
C LEU A 165 -7.89 -11.51 -4.73
N PRO A 166 -8.45 -10.63 -5.59
CA PRO A 166 -8.77 -10.99 -6.97
C PRO A 166 -7.51 -11.42 -7.72
N THR A 167 -7.48 -12.65 -8.23
CA THR A 167 -6.35 -13.15 -9.02
C THR A 167 -6.27 -12.38 -10.34
N PRO A 168 -5.19 -11.64 -10.60
CA PRO A 168 -5.01 -10.91 -11.84
C PRO A 168 -4.70 -11.88 -13.00
N SER A 169 -5.20 -11.57 -14.20
CA SER A 169 -4.74 -12.24 -15.41
C SER A 169 -3.26 -11.92 -15.68
N GLU A 170 -2.58 -12.76 -16.46
CA GLU A 170 -1.16 -12.57 -16.80
C GLU A 170 -0.90 -11.22 -17.47
N THR A 171 -1.76 -10.83 -18.41
CA THR A 171 -1.69 -9.51 -19.06
C THR A 171 -1.79 -8.37 -18.06
N ARG A 172 -2.64 -8.52 -17.03
CA ARG A 172 -2.82 -7.51 -15.99
C ARG A 172 -1.58 -7.41 -15.09
N ARG A 173 -0.99 -8.54 -14.69
CA ARG A 173 0.28 -8.56 -13.94
C ARG A 173 1.39 -7.86 -14.71
N ARG A 174 1.54 -8.17 -15.99
CA ARG A 174 2.55 -7.54 -16.85
C ARG A 174 2.35 -6.02 -16.96
N ARG A 175 1.11 -5.56 -17.19
CA ARG A 175 0.78 -4.12 -17.25
C ARG A 175 1.04 -3.42 -15.92
N ALA A 176 0.66 -4.04 -14.80
CA ALA A 176 0.95 -3.50 -13.47
C ALA A 176 2.46 -3.38 -13.24
N SER A 177 3.23 -4.40 -13.60
CA SER A 177 4.69 -4.40 -13.48
C SER A 177 5.34 -3.30 -14.31
N VAL A 178 4.90 -3.10 -15.56
CA VAL A 178 5.35 -1.97 -16.39
C VAL A 178 5.00 -0.63 -15.71
N GLY A 179 3.79 -0.49 -15.18
CA GLY A 179 3.40 0.69 -14.42
C GLY A 179 4.33 0.98 -13.24
N LEU A 180 4.67 -0.04 -12.44
CA LEU A 180 5.62 0.09 -11.32
C LEU A 180 7.04 0.48 -11.77
N VAL A 181 7.51 -0.05 -12.91
CA VAL A 181 8.80 0.36 -13.48
C VAL A 181 8.76 1.81 -13.93
N LEU A 182 7.68 2.27 -14.57
CA LEU A 182 7.52 3.68 -14.96
C LEU A 182 7.45 4.60 -13.74
N LEU A 183 6.77 4.19 -12.67
CA LEU A 183 6.76 4.92 -11.38
C LEU A 183 8.16 5.05 -10.79
N THR A 184 8.91 3.95 -10.79
CA THR A 184 10.31 3.93 -10.33
C THR A 184 11.17 4.86 -11.17
N ALA A 185 11.05 4.81 -12.49
CA ALA A 185 11.79 5.68 -13.39
C ALA A 185 11.44 7.14 -13.13
N PHE A 186 10.16 7.49 -12.95
CA PHE A 186 9.74 8.84 -12.62
C PHE A 186 10.41 9.36 -11.33
N VAL A 187 10.39 8.59 -10.24
CA VAL A 187 11.08 8.99 -8.99
C VAL A 187 12.58 9.14 -9.21
N GLY A 188 13.22 8.16 -9.85
CA GLY A 188 14.66 8.22 -10.12
C GLY A 188 15.07 9.43 -10.97
N LEU A 189 14.25 9.83 -11.94
CA LEU A 189 14.50 10.99 -12.78
C LEU A 189 14.51 12.32 -12.00
N GLN A 190 13.75 12.43 -10.92
CA GLN A 190 13.75 13.61 -10.05
C GLN A 190 15.11 13.84 -9.37
N TYR A 191 15.92 12.79 -9.21
CA TYR A 191 17.24 12.84 -8.57
C TYR A 191 18.41 12.91 -9.56
N LEU A 192 18.16 13.05 -10.87
CA LEU A 192 19.22 13.17 -11.88
C LEU A 192 20.19 14.34 -11.62
N PRO A 193 19.72 15.56 -11.25
CA PRO A 193 20.63 16.67 -10.95
C PRO A 193 21.58 16.33 -9.79
N ALA A 194 21.04 15.69 -8.73
CA ALA A 194 21.83 15.29 -7.58
C ALA A 194 22.85 14.19 -7.92
N ALA A 195 22.47 13.21 -8.75
CA ALA A 195 23.40 12.19 -9.24
C ALA A 195 24.55 12.79 -10.05
N GLY A 196 24.27 13.78 -10.91
CA GLY A 196 25.30 14.55 -11.62
C GLY A 196 26.21 15.32 -10.65
N GLY A 197 25.64 15.95 -9.63
CA GLY A 197 26.39 16.65 -8.58
C GLY A 197 27.34 15.73 -7.82
N VAL A 198 26.88 14.52 -7.42
CA VAL A 198 27.72 13.51 -6.74
C VAL A 198 28.91 13.09 -7.59
N LEU A 199 28.73 12.91 -8.90
CA LEU A 199 29.80 12.50 -9.80
C LEU A 199 30.81 13.62 -10.09
N THR A 200 30.38 14.88 -10.01
CA THR A 200 31.17 16.05 -10.41
C THR A 200 31.73 16.85 -9.23
N GLY A 201 31.27 16.58 -8.01
CA GLY A 201 31.56 17.42 -6.82
C GLY A 201 30.90 18.81 -6.89
N GLY A 202 29.83 18.95 -7.68
CA GLY A 202 29.12 20.21 -7.84
C GLY A 202 28.37 20.65 -6.56
N PRO A 203 28.11 21.96 -6.38
CA PRO A 203 27.34 22.44 -5.24
C PRO A 203 25.89 21.92 -5.29
N VAL A 204 25.29 21.71 -4.12
CA VAL A 204 23.84 21.52 -4.01
C VAL A 204 23.12 22.83 -4.34
N SER A 205 21.87 22.76 -4.79
CA SER A 205 21.08 23.97 -5.06
C SER A 205 20.83 24.77 -3.79
N ASP A 206 20.57 26.07 -3.93
CA ASP A 206 20.28 26.95 -2.80
C ASP A 206 19.06 26.47 -1.99
N GLU A 207 18.04 25.94 -2.66
CA GLU A 207 16.87 25.33 -2.02
C GLU A 207 17.27 24.14 -1.12
N VAL A 208 18.13 23.25 -1.61
CA VAL A 208 18.61 22.09 -0.84
C VAL A 208 19.54 22.55 0.29
N ALA A 209 20.38 23.55 0.05
CA ALA A 209 21.27 24.12 1.06
C ALA A 209 20.50 24.77 2.22
N ALA A 210 19.29 25.29 1.96
CA ALA A 210 18.44 25.90 2.99
C ALA A 210 17.82 24.88 3.96
N ALA A 211 17.68 23.62 3.56
CA ALA A 211 17.13 22.56 4.41
C ALA A 211 17.70 21.17 4.02
N PRO A 212 19.00 20.95 4.23
CA PRO A 212 19.68 19.77 3.72
C PRO A 212 19.17 18.48 4.36
N THR A 213 18.88 18.50 5.67
CA THR A 213 18.38 17.32 6.38
C THR A 213 17.01 16.88 5.87
N MET A 214 16.12 17.81 5.52
CA MET A 214 14.83 17.51 4.91
C MET A 214 15.04 16.82 3.55
N TYR A 215 15.84 17.44 2.67
CA TYR A 215 16.14 16.89 1.35
C TYR A 215 16.74 15.48 1.42
N TRP A 216 17.77 15.27 2.23
CA TRP A 216 18.44 13.98 2.33
C TRP A 216 17.57 12.91 2.99
N SER A 217 16.68 13.30 3.92
CA SER A 217 15.70 12.36 4.49
C SER A 217 14.73 11.86 3.42
N ILE A 218 14.20 12.76 2.57
CA ILE A 218 13.34 12.40 1.43
C ILE A 218 14.12 11.51 0.46
N ALA A 219 15.32 11.94 0.04
CA ALA A 219 16.15 11.19 -0.91
C ALA A 219 16.47 9.78 -0.41
N LEU A 220 16.80 9.63 0.88
CA LEU A 220 17.06 8.34 1.50
C LEU A 220 15.83 7.44 1.49
N LEU A 221 14.65 7.97 1.82
CA LEU A 221 13.43 7.19 1.83
C LEU A 221 12.99 6.80 0.41
N ASP A 222 13.08 7.73 -0.55
CA ASP A 222 12.69 7.49 -1.94
C ASP A 222 13.61 6.47 -2.60
N LEU A 223 14.93 6.71 -2.57
CA LEU A 223 15.91 5.87 -3.27
C LEU A 223 16.29 4.62 -2.47
N GLY A 224 16.30 4.69 -1.15
CA GLY A 224 16.70 3.60 -0.26
C GLY A 224 15.57 2.66 0.13
N VAL A 225 14.30 3.09 0.06
CA VAL A 225 13.16 2.27 0.47
C VAL A 225 12.11 2.14 -0.64
N VAL A 226 11.55 3.25 -1.10
CA VAL A 226 10.38 3.24 -2.00
C VAL A 226 10.74 2.60 -3.35
N VAL A 227 11.81 3.07 -3.99
CA VAL A 227 12.29 2.53 -5.28
C VAL A 227 12.61 1.03 -5.17
N PRO A 228 13.43 0.56 -4.21
CA PRO A 228 13.70 -0.86 -4.04
C PRO A 228 12.44 -1.72 -3.83
N VAL A 229 11.51 -1.27 -2.99
CA VAL A 229 10.24 -1.99 -2.75
C VAL A 229 9.40 -2.04 -4.03
N THR A 230 9.37 -0.96 -4.80
CA THR A 230 8.62 -0.88 -6.06
C THR A 230 9.19 -1.84 -7.10
N VAL A 231 10.51 -1.87 -7.27
CA VAL A 231 11.23 -2.78 -8.17
C VAL A 231 11.03 -4.23 -7.74
N ALA A 232 11.20 -4.52 -6.45
CA ALA A 232 10.98 -5.86 -5.90
C ALA A 232 9.54 -6.33 -6.16
N THR A 233 8.55 -5.45 -5.99
CA THR A 233 7.14 -5.73 -6.28
C THR A 233 6.92 -6.03 -7.76
N ALA A 234 7.50 -5.24 -8.67
CA ALA A 234 7.41 -5.47 -10.11
C ALA A 234 8.01 -6.83 -10.51
N ILE A 235 9.22 -7.14 -10.01
CA ILE A 235 9.88 -8.43 -10.25
C ILE A 235 9.05 -9.57 -9.65
N GLY A 236 8.53 -9.40 -8.44
CA GLY A 236 7.67 -10.37 -7.76
C GLY A 236 6.40 -10.67 -8.56
N LEU A 237 5.75 -9.65 -9.13
CA LEU A 237 4.57 -9.83 -9.99
C LEU A 237 4.91 -10.63 -11.26
N LEU A 238 6.04 -10.33 -11.91
CA LEU A 238 6.51 -11.07 -13.08
C LEU A 238 6.89 -12.52 -12.77
N ARG A 239 7.33 -12.80 -11.53
CA ARG A 239 7.64 -14.14 -11.04
C ARG A 239 6.44 -14.88 -10.43
N GLY A 240 5.25 -14.27 -10.41
CA GLY A 240 4.05 -14.87 -9.81
C GLY A 240 4.13 -15.02 -8.29
N ALA A 241 4.91 -14.19 -7.59
CA ALA A 241 5.06 -14.26 -6.14
C ALA A 241 3.78 -13.77 -5.43
N SER A 242 3.26 -14.58 -4.50
CA SER A 242 1.97 -14.33 -3.82
C SER A 242 1.95 -13.09 -2.91
N TRP A 243 3.12 -12.63 -2.45
CA TRP A 243 3.24 -11.39 -1.67
C TRP A 243 3.21 -10.15 -2.55
N ALA A 244 3.60 -10.26 -3.82
CA ALA A 244 3.72 -9.11 -4.73
C ALA A 244 2.36 -8.52 -5.10
N GLU A 245 1.32 -9.34 -5.12
CA GLU A 245 -0.06 -8.86 -5.29
C GLU A 245 -0.51 -8.00 -4.11
N ARG A 246 -0.10 -8.32 -2.88
CA ARG A 246 -0.38 -7.49 -1.69
C ARG A 246 0.41 -6.18 -1.78
N ALA A 247 1.71 -6.28 -2.09
CA ALA A 247 2.59 -5.12 -2.23
C ALA A 247 2.12 -4.15 -3.30
N LEU A 248 1.58 -4.66 -4.43
CA LEU A 248 1.05 -3.82 -5.52
C LEU A 248 0.01 -2.82 -5.01
N TYR A 249 -0.92 -3.23 -4.14
CA TYR A 249 -1.92 -2.30 -3.60
C TYR A 249 -1.30 -1.25 -2.69
N GLY A 250 -0.39 -1.66 -1.80
CA GLY A 250 0.32 -0.74 -0.91
C GLY A 250 1.13 0.30 -1.69
N VAL A 251 1.97 -0.17 -2.62
CA VAL A 251 2.81 0.66 -3.48
C VAL A 251 1.97 1.58 -4.36
N ALA A 252 0.95 1.06 -5.07
CA ALA A 252 0.11 1.88 -5.93
C ALA A 252 -0.66 2.95 -5.14
N GLY A 253 -1.14 2.63 -3.94
CA GLY A 253 -1.81 3.62 -3.09
C GLY A 253 -0.84 4.66 -2.52
N TRP A 254 0.39 4.28 -2.16
CA TRP A 254 1.41 5.24 -1.73
C TRP A 254 1.77 6.22 -2.86
N TYR A 255 1.94 5.71 -4.09
CA TYR A 255 2.16 6.51 -5.30
C TYR A 255 0.96 7.35 -5.74
N LEU A 256 -0.21 7.14 -5.15
CA LEU A 256 -1.32 8.09 -5.27
C LEU A 256 -1.10 9.24 -4.28
N LEU A 257 -0.86 8.94 -3.00
CA LEU A 257 -0.85 9.95 -1.93
C LEU A 257 0.33 10.92 -2.04
N VAL A 258 1.55 10.44 -2.26
CA VAL A 258 2.75 11.30 -2.28
C VAL A 258 2.74 12.26 -3.46
N PRO A 259 2.52 11.83 -4.71
CA PRO A 259 2.56 12.73 -5.87
C PRO A 259 1.41 13.75 -5.87
N VAL A 260 0.23 13.39 -5.35
CA VAL A 260 -0.84 14.37 -5.10
C VAL A 260 -0.40 15.41 -4.08
N SER A 261 0.30 14.99 -3.03
CA SER A 261 0.87 15.91 -2.02
C SER A 261 1.92 16.83 -2.63
N VAL A 262 2.84 16.30 -3.44
CA VAL A 262 3.89 17.07 -4.13
C VAL A 262 3.30 18.06 -5.14
N ALA A 263 2.24 17.68 -5.85
CA ALA A 263 1.52 18.63 -6.72
C ALA A 263 0.85 19.74 -5.90
N ALA A 264 0.23 19.41 -4.76
CA ALA A 264 -0.39 20.40 -3.87
C ALA A 264 0.64 21.34 -3.20
N MET A 265 1.82 20.82 -2.84
CA MET A 265 2.97 21.62 -2.39
C MET A 265 3.32 22.68 -3.45
N GLY A 266 3.54 22.25 -4.69
CA GLY A 266 3.89 23.16 -5.79
C GLY A 266 2.79 24.19 -6.11
N LEU A 267 1.52 23.80 -6.05
CA LEU A 267 0.39 24.74 -6.19
C LEU A 267 0.39 25.79 -5.07
N THR A 268 0.67 25.38 -3.83
CA THR A 268 0.71 26.29 -2.68
C THR A 268 1.90 27.24 -2.78
N MET A 269 3.07 26.74 -3.18
CA MET A 269 4.25 27.56 -3.46
C MET A 269 3.95 28.63 -4.53
N LEU A 270 3.29 28.26 -5.63
CA LEU A 270 2.86 29.24 -6.66
C LEU A 270 1.87 30.27 -6.10
N ALA A 271 0.89 29.83 -5.32
CA ALA A 271 -0.13 30.70 -4.74
C ALA A 271 0.48 31.74 -3.78
N ASN A 272 1.57 31.37 -3.09
CA ASN A 272 2.27 32.24 -2.14
C ASN A 272 3.43 33.03 -2.77
N GLY A 273 3.64 32.95 -4.08
CA GLY A 273 4.71 33.69 -4.76
C GLY A 273 6.13 33.21 -4.40
N ASP A 274 6.27 31.94 -4.04
CA ASP A 274 7.54 31.34 -3.63
C ASP A 274 8.58 31.40 -4.77
N PRO A 275 9.80 31.90 -4.53
CA PRO A 275 10.82 32.06 -5.57
C PRO A 275 11.31 30.74 -6.16
N ASN A 276 11.13 29.61 -5.46
CA ASN A 276 11.49 28.28 -5.95
C ASN A 276 10.34 27.61 -6.73
N ALA A 277 9.17 28.26 -6.83
CA ALA A 277 8.03 27.70 -7.55
C ALA A 277 8.20 27.84 -9.08
N SER A 278 7.90 26.75 -9.79
CA SER A 278 7.90 26.72 -11.26
C SER A 278 6.56 26.24 -11.79
N VAL A 279 5.88 27.07 -12.60
CA VAL A 279 4.60 26.73 -13.24
C VAL A 279 4.73 25.46 -14.08
N GLY A 280 5.82 25.34 -14.85
CA GLY A 280 6.09 24.16 -15.67
C GLY A 280 6.22 22.90 -14.84
N GLN A 281 6.96 22.97 -13.72
CA GLN A 281 7.11 21.85 -12.80
C GLN A 281 5.78 21.45 -12.15
N VAL A 282 4.97 22.43 -11.71
CA VAL A 282 3.65 22.16 -11.13
C VAL A 282 2.72 21.48 -12.13
N VAL A 283 2.72 21.90 -13.40
CA VAL A 283 1.93 21.24 -14.45
C VAL A 283 2.37 19.79 -14.63
N VAL A 284 3.68 19.54 -14.74
CA VAL A 284 4.22 18.17 -14.90
C VAL A 284 3.85 17.29 -13.70
N LEU A 285 4.05 17.79 -12.48
CA LEU A 285 3.74 17.06 -11.24
C LEU A 285 2.23 16.79 -11.10
N SER A 286 1.38 17.74 -11.49
CA SER A 286 -0.07 17.58 -11.46
C SER A 286 -0.54 16.51 -12.46
N VAL A 287 0.01 16.50 -13.67
CA VAL A 287 -0.28 15.46 -14.66
C VAL A 287 0.19 14.09 -14.16
N ALA A 288 1.39 14.01 -13.58
CA ALA A 288 1.89 12.78 -12.99
C ALA A 288 0.98 12.28 -11.86
N ALA A 289 0.54 13.16 -10.95
CA ALA A 289 -0.38 12.83 -9.87
C ALA A 289 -1.72 12.26 -10.38
N LEU A 290 -2.27 12.83 -11.46
CA LEU A 290 -3.48 12.31 -12.11
C LEU A 290 -3.27 10.92 -12.70
N LEU A 291 -2.15 10.71 -13.41
CA LEU A 291 -1.81 9.41 -14.01
C LEU A 291 -1.62 8.33 -12.94
N PHE A 292 -0.98 8.65 -11.82
CA PHE A 292 -0.77 7.71 -10.73
C PHE A 292 -2.05 7.42 -9.97
N THR A 293 -2.91 8.43 -9.79
CA THR A 293 -4.26 8.24 -9.26
C THR A 293 -5.08 7.31 -10.15
N ALA A 294 -5.02 7.49 -11.47
CA ALA A 294 -5.69 6.62 -12.42
C ALA A 294 -5.15 5.18 -12.39
N PHE A 295 -3.83 5.02 -12.28
CA PHE A 295 -3.19 3.71 -12.12
C PHE A 295 -3.63 3.01 -10.83
N ALA A 296 -3.61 3.72 -9.70
CA ALA A 296 -4.09 3.20 -8.41
C ALA A 296 -5.58 2.82 -8.49
N ALA A 297 -6.44 3.68 -9.02
CA ALA A 297 -7.86 3.38 -9.20
C ALA A 297 -8.07 2.10 -10.05
N TRP A 298 -7.29 1.94 -11.12
CA TRP A 298 -7.31 0.73 -11.94
C TRP A 298 -6.85 -0.52 -11.18
N VAL A 299 -5.81 -0.41 -10.34
CA VAL A 299 -5.34 -1.50 -9.46
C VAL A 299 -6.42 -1.90 -8.46
N TYR A 300 -7.08 -0.93 -7.82
CA TYR A 300 -8.04 -1.15 -6.75
C TYR A 300 -9.43 -1.60 -7.22
N ARG A 301 -9.83 -1.25 -8.46
CA ARG A 301 -11.16 -1.55 -9.03
C ARG A 301 -11.67 -2.99 -8.79
N PRO A 302 -10.87 -4.06 -8.93
CA PRO A 302 -11.35 -5.44 -8.75
C PRO A 302 -11.74 -5.80 -7.33
N LEU A 303 -11.20 -5.10 -6.33
CA LEU A 303 -11.51 -5.37 -4.92
C LEU A 303 -13.02 -5.19 -4.64
N PHE A 304 -13.65 -4.30 -5.39
CA PHE A 304 -15.06 -3.90 -5.22
C PHE A 304 -16.00 -4.49 -6.30
N ALA A 305 -15.48 -5.25 -7.26
CA ALA A 305 -16.34 -5.93 -8.23
C ALA A 305 -17.14 -7.05 -7.54
N ARG A 306 -18.47 -7.02 -7.66
CA ARG A 306 -19.36 -8.08 -7.13
C ARG A 306 -19.10 -9.39 -7.85
N ALA A 307 -19.00 -10.49 -7.09
CA ALA A 307 -18.88 -11.85 -7.62
C ALA A 307 -20.17 -12.30 -8.32
N ARG A 308 -20.47 -11.76 -9.52
CA ARG A 308 -21.71 -12.05 -10.23
C ARG A 308 -21.70 -13.32 -11.09
N ASP A 309 -20.56 -13.98 -11.30
CA ASP A 309 -20.46 -14.96 -12.40
C ASP A 309 -20.33 -16.44 -11.97
N ARG A 310 -20.51 -16.80 -10.68
CA ARG A 310 -20.43 -18.22 -10.26
C ARG A 310 -21.75 -18.99 -10.27
N GLN A 311 -22.89 -18.35 -10.55
CA GLN A 311 -24.20 -19.03 -10.58
C GLN A 311 -24.75 -19.27 -12.00
N GLY A 312 -24.13 -18.73 -13.06
CA GLY A 312 -24.68 -18.82 -14.43
C GLY A 312 -24.27 -20.06 -15.24
N THR A 313 -23.35 -20.91 -14.74
CA THR A 313 -22.80 -22.02 -15.53
C THR A 313 -23.37 -23.39 -15.14
N THR A 314 -24.03 -23.50 -13.98
CA THR A 314 -24.61 -24.78 -13.53
C THR A 314 -26.00 -25.05 -14.10
N GLU A 315 -26.69 -24.06 -14.66
CA GLU A 315 -28.07 -24.21 -15.17
C GLU A 315 -28.17 -24.58 -16.66
N ARG A 316 -27.07 -24.62 -17.41
CA ARG A 316 -27.10 -24.93 -18.86
C ARG A 316 -26.76 -26.37 -19.25
N THR A 317 -26.66 -27.29 -18.28
CA THR A 317 -26.38 -28.72 -18.56
C THR A 317 -27.56 -29.66 -18.27
N THR A 318 -28.75 -29.09 -18.09
CA THR A 318 -30.01 -29.85 -17.96
C THR A 318 -31.06 -29.21 -18.86
N GLY A 319 -31.04 -29.57 -20.14
CA GLY A 319 -32.01 -29.15 -21.15
C GLY A 319 -31.79 -29.94 -22.43
#